data_AF-A0AA36HAT7-F1
#
_entry.id   AF-A0AA36HAT7-F1
#
_cell.length_a   1.000
_cell.length_b   1.000
_cell.length_c   1.000
_cell.angle_alpha   90.00
_cell.angle_beta   90.00
_cell.angle_gamma   90.00
#
_symmetry.space_group_name_H-M   'P 1'
#
loop_
_entity.id
_entity.type
_entity.pdbx_description
1 polymer ?
#
loop_
_entity_poly.entity_id
_entity_poly.type
_entity_poly.pdbx_seq_one_letter_code
_entity_poly.pdbx_strand_id
1 'polypeptide(L)'
;MFLLSLLSHCSTGSRPDTSQKILFPLSEALSSFLSWRWYFDYIFTYYSEAIFALLENCHYMFLQLVKRVLILLAADLLVVIIVIFPFSPHSTIKYKSVPAPQRYKDLLDELGINCKDLLERKEDAIEKAKKWTFDVKKIDKKIRMAKDSDAPCHNNDKSLIVFDDSVDESYGRNAKIANKARELLSFLNGTQVPDEAFWATITSNAKSFPVPGATDGHEWIKYRAAYRKNYTDYVARYEQADPSEASMNYYLARYQLWQKKWCKGKMWRHSCLFGLDDMADVIIQPHLIAHKFHLTFQPAAFLCIIKEIRAREARPSNLNLSLYAEIPQVELSAGLSYDQLSHRIWMINKHWIGD
;
A
#
# COMPACT_ATOMS: atom_id res chain seq x y z
N MET A 1 -9.56 50.82 -36.58
CA MET A 1 -10.97 50.71 -37.01
C MET A 1 -11.81 50.85 -35.74
N PHE A 2 -12.43 52.02 -35.61
CA PHE A 2 -13.39 52.54 -34.63
C PHE A 2 -13.17 52.42 -33.10
N LEU A 3 -13.16 53.63 -32.51
CA LEU A 3 -13.23 54.06 -31.12
C LEU A 3 -14.68 54.46 -30.77
N LEU A 4 -14.95 54.48 -29.45
CA LEU A 4 -15.83 55.41 -28.70
C LEU A 4 -17.36 55.21 -28.56
N SER A 5 -17.72 55.06 -27.26
CA SER A 5 -18.69 55.80 -26.44
C SER A 5 -20.17 55.92 -26.83
N LEU A 6 -21.03 55.84 -25.82
CA LEU A 6 -22.06 56.86 -25.57
C LEU A 6 -22.52 56.80 -24.11
N LEU A 7 -22.42 57.94 -23.41
CA LEU A 7 -23.49 58.55 -22.62
C LEU A 7 -23.00 59.87 -22.01
N SER A 8 -23.47 61.00 -22.53
CA SER A 8 -23.62 62.25 -21.77
C SER A 8 -24.72 63.13 -22.38
N HIS A 9 -25.45 63.81 -21.49
CA HIS A 9 -26.34 65.00 -21.60
C HIS A 9 -27.59 64.72 -20.73
N CYS A 10 -28.16 65.61 -19.92
CA CYS A 10 -27.87 66.95 -19.40
C CYS A 10 -28.84 67.13 -18.19
N SER A 11 -28.45 67.69 -17.04
CA SER A 11 -28.73 69.09 -16.59
C SER A 11 -30.24 69.44 -16.61
N THR A 12 -30.97 69.89 -15.58
CA THR A 12 -30.81 70.83 -14.45
C THR A 12 -32.01 70.61 -13.50
N GLY A 13 -31.92 70.67 -12.17
CA GLY A 13 -32.09 71.91 -11.39
C GLY A 13 -33.52 72.08 -10.80
N SER A 14 -33.58 72.36 -9.48
CA SER A 14 -34.69 72.91 -8.65
C SER A 14 -35.66 71.97 -7.88
N ARG A 15 -35.68 72.17 -6.54
CA ARG A 15 -36.76 71.99 -5.54
C ARG A 15 -37.28 73.41 -5.20
N PRO A 16 -38.38 73.66 -4.43
CA PRO A 16 -39.28 72.80 -3.62
C PRO A 16 -40.77 73.00 -4.06
N ASP A 17 -41.84 72.43 -3.51
CA ASP A 17 -42.41 72.63 -2.16
C ASP A 17 -43.72 71.79 -1.97
N THR A 18 -44.05 71.66 -0.70
CA THR A 18 -45.12 71.03 0.08
C THR A 18 -46.55 70.75 -0.45
N SER A 19 -47.08 69.67 0.14
CA SER A 19 -48.46 69.46 0.63
C SER A 19 -49.53 68.91 -0.33
N GLN A 20 -49.88 67.64 -0.17
CA GLN A 20 -51.24 67.23 0.17
C GLN A 20 -51.32 65.81 0.72
N LYS A 21 -52.30 65.64 1.62
CA LYS A 21 -52.50 64.56 2.57
C LYS A 21 -53.38 63.43 2.00
N ILE A 22 -53.01 62.20 2.39
CA ILE A 22 -53.87 61.06 2.80
C ILE A 22 -54.72 60.38 1.72
N LEU A 23 -54.35 59.13 1.39
CA LEU A 23 -55.19 57.94 1.65
C LEU A 23 -54.32 56.67 1.47
N PHE A 24 -53.92 56.02 2.57
CA PHE A 24 -53.22 54.73 2.57
C PHE A 24 -54.27 53.59 2.53
N PRO A 25 -54.21 52.65 1.56
CA PRO A 25 -55.03 51.45 1.62
C PRO A 25 -54.33 50.38 2.45
N LEU A 26 -55.11 49.69 3.30
CA LEU A 26 -54.72 48.61 4.21
C LEU A 26 -54.10 47.35 3.54
N SER A 27 -53.78 47.38 2.25
CA SER A 27 -53.31 46.21 1.47
C SER A 27 -51.79 45.98 1.53
N GLU A 28 -50.99 46.98 1.93
CA GLU A 28 -49.52 46.85 2.00
C GLU A 28 -48.99 46.37 3.37
N ALA A 29 -49.84 46.37 4.40
CA ALA A 29 -49.49 45.86 5.73
C ALA A 29 -49.60 44.32 5.83
N LEU A 30 -50.34 43.67 4.92
CA LEU A 30 -50.52 42.21 4.90
C LEU A 30 -49.49 41.48 4.02
N SER A 31 -48.92 42.14 3.01
CA SER A 31 -47.84 41.55 2.20
C SER A 31 -46.49 41.55 2.93
N SER A 32 -46.30 42.50 3.84
CA SER A 32 -45.12 42.59 4.72
C SER A 32 -45.16 41.59 5.88
N PHE A 33 -46.33 41.11 6.31
CA PHE A 33 -46.41 40.07 7.36
C PHE A 33 -46.20 38.64 6.82
N LEU A 34 -46.54 38.37 5.56
CA LEU A 34 -46.35 37.06 4.93
C LEU A 34 -44.90 36.83 4.46
N SER A 35 -44.16 37.88 4.10
CA SER A 35 -42.74 37.74 3.73
C SER A 35 -41.83 37.51 4.95
N TRP A 36 -42.22 38.02 6.13
CA TRP A 36 -41.48 37.78 7.38
C TRP A 36 -41.68 36.37 7.92
N ARG A 37 -42.85 35.75 7.70
CA ARG A 37 -43.09 34.36 8.13
C ARG A 37 -42.28 33.35 7.32
N TRP A 38 -42.16 33.55 6.00
CA TRP A 38 -41.28 32.74 5.16
C TRP A 38 -39.79 32.95 5.48
N TYR A 39 -39.39 34.17 5.83
CA TYR A 39 -38.01 34.47 6.21
C TYR A 39 -37.65 33.89 7.58
N PHE A 40 -38.57 33.93 8.55
CA PHE A 40 -38.39 33.30 9.86
C PHE A 40 -38.42 31.77 9.78
N ASP A 41 -39.31 31.16 8.99
CA ASP A 41 -39.34 29.70 8.83
C ASP A 41 -38.08 29.18 8.09
N TYR A 42 -37.56 29.95 7.12
CA TYR A 42 -36.30 29.62 6.43
C TYR A 42 -35.09 29.76 7.35
N ILE A 43 -34.98 30.83 8.14
CA ILE A 43 -33.90 31.00 9.12
C ILE A 43 -34.03 29.99 10.25
N PHE A 44 -35.22 29.70 10.77
CA PHE A 44 -35.40 28.75 11.86
C PHE A 44 -35.08 27.32 11.43
N THR A 45 -35.45 26.91 10.20
CA THR A 45 -35.11 25.58 9.67
C THR A 45 -33.61 25.47 9.36
N TYR A 46 -33.01 26.52 8.77
CA TYR A 46 -31.60 26.49 8.37
C TYR A 46 -30.64 26.60 9.56
N TYR A 47 -31.00 27.36 10.60
CA TYR A 47 -30.19 27.47 11.81
C TYR A 47 -30.53 26.42 12.87
N SER A 48 -31.72 25.81 12.90
CA SER A 48 -32.01 24.72 13.85
C SER A 48 -31.22 23.46 13.51
N GLU A 49 -31.04 23.08 12.24
CA GLU A 49 -30.19 21.94 11.88
C GLU A 49 -28.70 22.23 12.12
N ALA A 50 -28.23 23.46 11.88
CA ALA A 50 -26.87 23.86 12.18
C ALA A 50 -26.59 23.92 13.69
N ILE A 51 -27.57 24.38 14.50
CA ILE A 51 -27.49 24.41 15.96
C ILE A 51 -27.62 23.00 16.55
N PHE A 52 -28.48 22.13 16.02
CA PHE A 52 -28.54 20.72 16.42
C PHE A 52 -27.25 19.97 16.07
N ALA A 53 -26.66 20.21 14.89
CA ALA A 53 -25.36 19.65 14.53
C ALA A 53 -24.21 20.21 15.39
N LEU A 54 -24.25 21.49 15.78
CA LEU A 54 -23.29 22.09 16.71
C LEU A 54 -23.47 21.59 18.15
N LEU A 55 -24.71 21.34 18.59
CA LEU A 55 -25.02 20.80 19.91
C LEU A 55 -24.72 19.30 20.01
N GLU A 56 -24.99 18.51 18.98
CA GLU A 56 -24.59 17.09 18.91
C GLU A 56 -23.07 16.93 18.85
N ASN A 57 -22.38 17.78 18.09
CA ASN A 57 -20.91 17.79 18.07
C ASN A 57 -20.31 18.27 19.39
N CYS A 58 -20.92 19.25 20.07
CA CYS A 58 -20.48 19.67 21.41
C CYS A 58 -20.74 18.57 22.45
N HIS A 59 -21.87 17.87 22.39
CA HIS A 59 -22.19 16.79 23.30
C HIS A 59 -21.27 15.57 23.07
N TYR A 60 -20.96 15.26 21.81
CA TYR A 60 -19.99 14.23 21.45
C TYR A 60 -18.57 14.58 21.90
N MET A 61 -18.13 15.83 21.68
CA MET A 61 -16.83 16.29 22.17
C MET A 61 -16.75 16.31 23.70
N PHE A 62 -17.82 16.71 24.38
CA PHE A 62 -17.88 16.68 25.85
C PHE A 62 -17.85 15.24 26.38
N LEU A 63 -18.60 14.32 25.78
CA LEU A 63 -18.56 12.88 26.11
C LEU A 63 -17.16 12.28 25.87
N GLN A 64 -16.48 12.65 24.79
CA GLN A 64 -15.11 12.20 24.51
C GLN A 64 -14.11 12.79 25.50
N LEU A 65 -14.27 14.05 25.91
CA LEU A 65 -13.43 14.68 26.92
C LEU A 65 -13.64 14.04 28.30
N VAL A 66 -14.90 13.83 28.70
CA VAL A 66 -15.25 13.13 29.95
C VAL A 66 -14.73 11.70 29.94
N LYS A 67 -14.83 10.99 28.81
CA LYS A 67 -14.27 9.64 28.67
C LYS A 67 -12.75 9.63 28.81
N ARG A 68 -12.05 10.61 28.23
CA ARG A 68 -10.58 10.74 28.36
C ARG A 68 -10.17 11.12 29.78
N VAL A 69 -10.88 12.03 30.44
CA VAL A 69 -10.64 12.41 31.84
C VAL A 69 -10.92 11.22 32.77
N LEU A 70 -12.00 10.45 32.53
CA LEU A 70 -12.27 9.22 33.26
C LEU A 70 -11.21 8.14 33.04
N ILE A 71 -10.66 8.01 31.83
CA ILE A 71 -9.55 7.09 31.55
C ILE A 71 -8.28 7.52 32.28
N LEU A 72 -7.97 8.82 32.31
CA LEU A 72 -6.81 9.35 33.04
C LEU A 72 -6.98 9.21 34.55
N LEU A 73 -8.15 9.53 35.09
CA LEU A 73 -8.46 9.31 36.51
C LEU A 73 -8.44 7.83 36.89
N ALA A 74 -8.91 6.93 36.00
CA ALA A 74 -8.83 5.49 36.22
C ALA A 74 -7.39 4.97 36.14
N ALA A 75 -6.55 5.52 35.26
CA ALA A 75 -5.14 5.18 35.17
C ALA A 75 -4.38 5.62 36.43
N ASP A 76 -4.64 6.83 36.93
CA ASP A 76 -4.05 7.33 38.18
C ASP A 76 -4.54 6.52 39.39
N LEU A 77 -5.82 6.11 39.42
CA LEU A 77 -6.33 5.20 40.44
C LEU A 77 -5.68 3.80 40.36
N LEU A 78 -5.42 3.31 39.14
CA LEU A 78 -4.74 2.02 38.92
C LEU A 78 -3.29 2.07 39.40
N VAL A 79 -2.59 3.18 39.18
CA VAL A 79 -1.22 3.40 39.68
C VAL A 79 -1.21 3.44 41.21
N VAL A 80 -2.21 4.10 41.83
CA VAL A 80 -2.34 4.12 43.31
C VAL A 80 -2.66 2.73 43.87
N ILE A 81 -3.51 1.94 43.20
CA ILE A 81 -3.82 0.55 43.62
C ILE A 81 -2.60 -0.36 43.51
N ILE A 82 -1.77 -0.22 42.46
CA ILE A 82 -0.53 -0.99 42.28
C ILE A 82 0.52 -0.66 43.36
N VAL A 83 0.52 0.57 43.89
CA VAL A 83 1.45 0.98 44.96
C VAL A 83 0.99 0.52 46.35
N ILE A 84 -0.33 0.37 46.59
CA ILE A 84 -0.86 0.00 47.92
C ILE A 84 -0.98 -1.53 48.09
N PHE A 85 -1.12 -2.31 47.01
CA PHE A 85 -1.14 -3.77 47.08
C PHE A 85 0.16 -4.36 46.51
N PRO A 86 1.18 -4.67 47.34
CA PRO A 86 2.28 -5.50 46.89
C PRO A 86 1.72 -6.84 46.43
N PHE A 87 1.89 -7.12 45.14
CA PHE A 87 1.53 -8.39 44.50
C PHE A 87 2.07 -9.56 45.35
N SER A 88 1.16 -10.31 45.95
CA SER A 88 1.48 -11.57 46.63
C SER A 88 2.00 -12.57 45.58
N PRO A 89 3.23 -13.09 45.71
CA PRO A 89 3.90 -13.79 44.62
C PRO A 89 3.52 -15.28 44.57
N HIS A 90 2.24 -15.66 44.65
CA HIS A 90 1.83 -17.08 44.64
C HIS A 90 0.52 -17.37 43.88
N SER A 91 0.40 -16.87 42.66
CA SER A 91 -0.59 -17.37 41.70
C SER A 91 0.11 -17.82 40.41
N THR A 92 0.56 -19.06 40.39
CA THR A 92 0.89 -19.76 39.14
C THR A 92 -0.37 -19.87 38.28
N ILE A 93 -0.49 -18.99 37.30
CA ILE A 93 -1.46 -19.13 36.21
C ILE A 93 -1.05 -20.38 35.44
N LYS A 94 -1.74 -21.50 35.72
CA LYS A 94 -1.64 -22.71 34.90
C LYS A 94 -2.32 -22.38 33.56
N TYR A 95 -1.53 -21.98 32.57
CA TYR A 95 -1.98 -22.00 31.18
C TYR A 95 -2.43 -23.43 30.88
N LYS A 96 -3.74 -23.62 30.63
CA LYS A 96 -4.25 -24.84 30.02
C LYS A 96 -3.47 -25.03 28.74
N SER A 97 -2.69 -26.11 28.64
CA SER A 97 -2.01 -26.51 27.42
C SER A 97 -3.05 -26.52 26.29
N VAL A 98 -2.91 -25.61 25.33
CA VAL A 98 -3.68 -25.68 24.09
C VAL A 98 -3.38 -27.05 23.48
N PRO A 99 -4.40 -27.88 23.20
CA PRO A 99 -4.18 -29.14 22.51
C PRO A 99 -3.34 -28.88 21.28
N ALA A 100 -2.30 -29.67 21.06
CA ALA A 100 -1.48 -29.56 19.86
C ALA A 100 -2.42 -29.50 18.64
N PRO A 101 -2.31 -28.48 17.77
CA PRO A 101 -3.23 -28.33 16.66
C PRO A 101 -3.23 -29.64 15.87
N GLN A 102 -4.42 -30.24 15.72
CA GLN A 102 -4.58 -31.41 14.86
C GLN A 102 -4.02 -31.03 13.49
N ARG A 103 -2.99 -31.76 13.06
CA ARG A 103 -2.32 -31.52 11.78
C ARG A 103 -3.35 -31.75 10.68
N TYR A 104 -3.94 -30.66 10.20
CA TYR A 104 -4.91 -30.70 9.11
C TYR A 104 -4.20 -31.26 7.89
N LYS A 105 -4.65 -32.43 7.43
CA LYS A 105 -4.13 -33.03 6.20
C LYS A 105 -4.67 -32.23 5.04
N ASP A 106 -3.79 -31.56 4.31
CA ASP A 106 -4.18 -30.71 3.21
C ASP A 106 -3.96 -31.37 1.85
N LEU A 107 -4.38 -30.68 0.79
CA LEU A 107 -4.29 -31.18 -0.58
C LEU A 107 -2.85 -31.46 -1.04
N LEU A 108 -1.86 -30.76 -0.48
CA LEU A 108 -0.45 -30.98 -0.80
C LEU A 108 0.04 -32.29 -0.16
N ASP A 109 -0.43 -32.65 1.03
CA ASP A 109 -0.05 -33.91 1.71
C ASP A 109 -0.46 -35.16 0.91
N GLU A 110 -1.48 -35.06 0.06
CA GLU A 110 -1.92 -36.15 -0.82
C GLU A 110 -1.04 -36.29 -2.08
N LEU A 111 -0.23 -35.28 -2.40
CA LEU A 111 0.64 -35.31 -3.56
C LEU A 111 1.90 -36.14 -3.27
N GLY A 112 2.05 -37.28 -3.94
CA GLY A 112 3.22 -38.17 -3.90
C GLY A 112 4.47 -37.61 -4.59
N ILE A 113 4.73 -36.30 -4.45
CA ILE A 113 5.90 -35.62 -5.01
C ILE A 113 6.99 -35.56 -3.94
N ASN A 114 8.18 -36.06 -4.27
CA ASN A 114 9.35 -36.02 -3.38
C ASN A 114 10.07 -34.67 -3.49
N CYS A 115 9.52 -33.65 -2.82
CA CYS A 115 10.05 -32.29 -2.90
C CYS A 115 11.45 -32.12 -2.32
N LYS A 116 11.83 -32.95 -1.35
CA LYS A 116 13.17 -32.92 -0.76
C LYS A 116 14.23 -33.21 -1.81
N ASP A 117 14.07 -34.31 -2.54
CA ASP A 117 15.02 -34.71 -3.57
C ASP A 117 15.09 -33.70 -4.73
N LEU A 118 13.96 -33.06 -5.04
CA LEU A 118 13.92 -32.01 -6.06
C LEU A 118 14.65 -30.73 -5.62
N LEU A 119 14.51 -30.31 -4.36
CA LEU A 119 15.26 -29.17 -3.80
C LEU A 119 16.76 -29.47 -3.68
N GLU A 120 17.12 -30.73 -3.42
CA GLU A 120 18.51 -31.23 -3.42
C GLU A 120 19.09 -31.43 -4.84
N ARG A 121 18.33 -31.11 -5.89
CA ARG A 121 18.72 -31.26 -7.30
C ARG A 121 19.08 -32.69 -7.71
N LYS A 122 18.40 -33.70 -7.17
CA LYS A 122 18.62 -35.09 -7.61
C LYS A 122 18.05 -35.31 -9.01
N GLU A 123 18.91 -35.71 -9.94
CA GLU A 123 18.58 -35.83 -11.36
C GLU A 123 17.42 -36.80 -11.61
N ASP A 124 17.42 -37.95 -10.94
CA ASP A 124 16.39 -38.99 -11.07
C ASP A 124 15.01 -38.47 -10.61
N ALA A 125 14.97 -37.73 -9.52
CA ALA A 125 13.76 -37.10 -9.01
C ALA A 125 13.25 -36.02 -9.98
N ILE A 126 14.15 -35.18 -10.50
CA ILE A 126 13.81 -34.13 -11.47
C ILE A 126 13.23 -34.74 -12.74
N GLU A 127 13.88 -35.76 -13.32
CA GLU A 127 13.41 -36.40 -14.55
C GLU A 127 12.07 -37.12 -14.36
N LYS A 128 11.85 -37.72 -13.19
CA LYS A 128 10.55 -38.29 -12.82
C LYS A 128 9.48 -37.19 -12.70
N ALA A 129 9.81 -36.07 -12.06
CA ALA A 129 8.87 -34.96 -11.85
C ALA A 129 8.57 -34.19 -13.15
N LYS A 130 9.50 -34.13 -14.13
CA LYS A 130 9.24 -33.56 -15.46
C LYS A 130 8.12 -34.29 -16.21
N LYS A 131 7.96 -35.60 -15.96
CA LYS A 131 6.91 -36.44 -16.53
C LYS A 131 5.62 -36.43 -15.71
N TRP A 132 5.65 -35.90 -14.50
CA TRP A 132 4.50 -35.83 -13.62
C TRP A 132 3.52 -34.78 -14.11
N THR A 133 2.25 -35.18 -14.23
CA THR A 133 1.17 -34.30 -14.67
C THR A 133 0.25 -33.95 -13.52
N PHE A 134 -0.33 -32.76 -13.60
CA PHE A 134 -1.27 -32.27 -12.61
C PHE A 134 -2.56 -31.82 -13.28
N ASP A 135 -3.69 -32.41 -12.90
CA ASP A 135 -4.98 -31.97 -13.41
C ASP A 135 -5.42 -30.70 -12.69
N VAL A 136 -5.03 -29.57 -13.27
CA VAL A 136 -5.38 -28.23 -12.78
C VAL A 136 -6.89 -28.05 -12.73
N LYS A 137 -7.68 -28.68 -13.62
CA LYS A 137 -9.14 -28.49 -13.67
C LYS A 137 -9.81 -29.01 -12.40
N LYS A 138 -9.30 -30.13 -11.85
CA LYS A 138 -9.80 -30.72 -10.61
C LYS A 138 -9.59 -29.80 -9.41
N ILE A 139 -8.46 -29.09 -9.36
CA ILE A 139 -8.18 -28.09 -8.32
C ILE A 139 -8.93 -26.79 -8.57
N ASP A 140 -8.92 -26.25 -9.78
CA ASP A 140 -9.54 -24.97 -10.10
C ASP A 140 -11.01 -24.95 -9.68
N LYS A 141 -11.73 -26.07 -9.94
CA LYS A 141 -13.09 -26.26 -9.43
C LYS A 141 -13.17 -26.19 -7.90
N LYS A 142 -12.24 -26.82 -7.17
CA LYS A 142 -12.20 -26.78 -5.69
C LYS A 142 -11.85 -25.39 -5.16
N ILE A 143 -10.91 -24.67 -5.79
CA ILE A 143 -10.53 -23.30 -5.40
C ILE A 143 -11.71 -22.35 -5.60
N ARG A 144 -12.38 -22.41 -6.76
CA ARG A 144 -13.57 -21.59 -7.05
C ARG A 144 -14.79 -21.92 -6.18
N MET A 145 -14.77 -23.07 -5.50
CA MET A 145 -15.84 -23.53 -4.61
C MET A 145 -15.44 -23.41 -3.13
N ALA A 146 -14.23 -22.93 -2.82
CA ALA A 146 -13.81 -22.73 -1.45
C ALA A 146 -14.61 -21.57 -0.86
N LYS A 147 -15.12 -21.68 0.37
CA LYS A 147 -15.95 -20.62 0.99
C LYS A 147 -15.29 -19.24 1.03
N ASP A 148 -13.95 -19.20 1.04
CA ASP A 148 -13.19 -17.95 1.03
C ASP A 148 -13.17 -17.27 -0.37
N SER A 149 -13.59 -17.96 -1.43
CA SER A 149 -13.73 -17.39 -2.77
C SER A 149 -14.99 -16.54 -2.96
N ASP A 150 -15.94 -16.61 -2.02
CA ASP A 150 -17.14 -15.76 -2.01
C ASP A 150 -16.88 -14.38 -1.38
N ALA A 151 -15.66 -14.13 -0.88
CA ALA A 151 -15.22 -12.75 -0.67
C ALA A 151 -15.20 -12.08 -2.05
N PRO A 152 -15.93 -10.96 -2.25
CA PRO A 152 -15.99 -10.32 -3.56
C PRO A 152 -14.60 -9.85 -3.95
N CYS A 153 -13.91 -10.65 -4.77
CA CYS A 153 -12.84 -10.18 -5.63
C CYS A 153 -13.51 -9.23 -6.62
N HIS A 154 -13.72 -7.98 -6.20
CA HIS A 154 -14.04 -6.92 -7.14
C HIS A 154 -12.95 -6.95 -8.21
N ASN A 155 -13.35 -7.18 -9.46
CA ASN A 155 -12.54 -7.30 -10.67
C ASN A 155 -11.70 -6.05 -11.03
N ASN A 156 -11.39 -5.22 -10.06
CA ASN A 156 -10.39 -4.19 -10.20
C ASN A 156 -9.13 -4.77 -9.59
N ASP A 157 -8.15 -5.09 -10.45
CA ASP A 157 -6.74 -5.28 -10.09
C ASP A 157 -6.22 -4.04 -9.34
N LYS A 158 -6.65 -3.87 -8.09
CA LYS A 158 -6.03 -3.00 -7.13
C LYS A 158 -4.86 -3.81 -6.61
N SER A 159 -3.69 -3.52 -7.17
CA SER A 159 -2.40 -3.81 -6.57
C SER A 159 -2.51 -3.74 -5.05
N LEU A 160 -2.11 -4.83 -4.38
CA LEU A 160 -2.16 -5.01 -2.94
C LEU A 160 -1.23 -4.01 -2.22
N ILE A 161 -1.63 -2.74 -2.18
CA ILE A 161 -1.20 -1.71 -1.24
C ILE A 161 -2.49 -0.96 -0.89
N VAL A 162 -3.14 -1.42 0.18
CA VAL A 162 -4.24 -0.68 0.78
C VAL A 162 -3.60 0.49 1.52
N PHE A 163 -3.80 1.70 1.02
CA PHE A 163 -3.66 2.87 1.89
C PHE A 163 -4.82 2.76 2.89
N ASP A 164 -4.49 2.58 4.17
CA ASP A 164 -5.47 2.64 5.23
C ASP A 164 -6.10 4.04 5.22
N ASP A 165 -7.39 4.10 4.92
CA ASP A 165 -8.18 5.34 4.90
C ASP A 165 -8.49 5.84 6.33
N SER A 166 -8.06 5.12 7.37
CA SER A 166 -8.19 5.57 8.75
C SER A 166 -6.88 6.19 9.24
N VAL A 167 -6.91 7.50 9.54
CA VAL A 167 -6.42 8.12 10.78
C VAL A 167 -6.51 9.65 10.65
N ASP A 168 -7.22 10.20 11.65
CA ASP A 168 -7.55 11.60 11.89
C ASP A 168 -6.30 12.51 12.02
N GLU A 169 -6.50 13.81 11.81
CA GLU A 169 -5.52 14.93 11.84
C GLU A 169 -4.70 15.20 10.55
N SER A 170 -4.72 14.28 9.56
CA SER A 170 -4.01 14.41 8.28
C SER A 170 -4.87 14.87 7.07
N TYR A 171 -6.14 15.20 7.29
CA TYR A 171 -7.15 15.32 6.23
C TYR A 171 -6.75 16.27 5.07
N GLY A 172 -6.10 17.41 5.36
CA GLY A 172 -5.65 18.36 4.34
C GLY A 172 -4.38 17.97 3.57
N ARG A 173 -3.41 17.31 4.22
CA ARG A 173 -2.17 16.83 3.57
C ARG A 173 -2.45 15.57 2.78
N ASN A 174 -3.18 14.62 3.35
CA ASN A 174 -3.58 13.40 2.66
C ASN A 174 -4.50 13.69 1.46
N ALA A 175 -5.43 14.65 1.57
CA ALA A 175 -6.26 15.04 0.42
C ALA A 175 -5.44 15.65 -0.73
N LYS A 176 -4.44 16.50 -0.43
CA LYS A 176 -3.53 17.06 -1.45
C LYS A 176 -2.68 15.98 -2.12
N ILE A 177 -2.14 15.04 -1.34
CA ILE A 177 -1.39 13.90 -1.86
C ILE A 177 -2.28 13.02 -2.74
N ALA A 178 -3.50 12.72 -2.27
CA ALA A 178 -4.48 11.95 -3.01
C ALA A 178 -4.88 12.64 -4.33
N ASN A 179 -5.02 13.97 -4.34
CA ASN A 179 -5.33 14.71 -5.56
C ASN A 179 -4.18 14.65 -6.57
N LYS A 180 -2.93 14.87 -6.14
CA LYS A 180 -1.76 14.71 -7.02
C LYS A 180 -1.59 13.28 -7.53
N ALA A 181 -1.89 12.28 -6.69
CA ALA A 181 -1.84 10.88 -7.11
C ALA A 181 -2.91 10.59 -8.17
N ARG A 182 -4.12 11.15 -8.04
CA ARG A 182 -5.18 11.04 -9.06
C ARG A 182 -4.81 11.76 -10.35
N GLU A 183 -4.18 12.94 -10.27
CA GLU A 183 -3.65 13.65 -11.45
C GLU A 183 -2.60 12.80 -12.16
N LEU A 184 -1.69 12.16 -11.42
CA LEU A 184 -0.70 11.24 -11.99
C LEU A 184 -1.36 10.01 -12.64
N LEU A 185 -2.37 9.39 -12.01
CA LEU A 185 -3.13 8.30 -12.62
C LEU A 185 -3.79 8.74 -13.93
N SER A 186 -4.39 9.93 -13.95
CA SER A 186 -5.00 10.51 -15.13
C SER A 186 -3.96 10.75 -16.23
N PHE A 187 -2.79 11.28 -15.88
CA PHE A 187 -1.68 11.50 -16.81
C PHE A 187 -1.15 10.19 -17.41
N LEU A 188 -1.05 9.13 -16.61
CA LEU A 188 -0.55 7.83 -17.06
C LEU A 188 -1.61 7.00 -17.81
N ASN A 189 -2.86 7.47 -17.87
CA ASN A 189 -3.93 6.78 -18.57
C ASN A 189 -3.61 6.64 -20.07
N GLY A 190 -3.71 5.43 -20.61
CA GLY A 190 -3.38 5.12 -22.00
C GLY A 190 -1.88 4.91 -22.29
N THR A 191 -1.00 4.99 -21.28
CA THR A 191 0.40 4.58 -21.43
C THR A 191 0.56 3.05 -21.43
N GLN A 192 1.71 2.54 -21.89
CA GLN A 192 1.94 1.10 -22.04
C GLN A 192 2.17 0.36 -20.71
N VAL A 193 2.79 1.02 -19.73
CA VAL A 193 3.18 0.40 -18.44
C VAL A 193 2.89 1.37 -17.28
N PRO A 194 1.62 1.78 -17.08
CA PRO A 194 1.26 2.82 -16.13
C PRO A 194 1.54 2.44 -14.68
N ASP A 195 1.47 1.15 -14.33
CA ASP A 195 1.72 0.65 -12.97
C ASP A 195 3.18 0.81 -12.55
N GLU A 196 4.13 0.46 -13.43
CA GLU A 196 5.56 0.65 -13.15
C GLU A 196 5.90 2.14 -13.01
N ALA A 197 5.38 2.97 -13.91
CA ALA A 197 5.59 4.42 -13.85
C ALA A 197 4.95 5.07 -12.62
N PHE A 198 3.73 4.67 -12.26
CA PHE A 198 2.98 5.25 -11.15
C PHE A 198 3.68 5.03 -9.81
N TRP A 199 3.98 3.76 -9.48
CA TRP A 199 4.61 3.42 -8.20
C TRP A 199 6.03 3.96 -8.10
N ALA A 200 6.81 3.88 -9.18
CA ALA A 200 8.14 4.48 -9.21
C ALA A 200 8.09 6.00 -8.99
N THR A 201 7.14 6.69 -9.63
CA THR A 201 7.00 8.15 -9.51
C THR A 201 6.63 8.54 -8.08
N ILE A 202 5.62 7.91 -7.48
CA ILE A 202 5.20 8.25 -6.11
C ILE A 202 6.32 8.00 -5.10
N THR A 203 7.01 6.87 -5.21
CA THR A 203 8.06 6.48 -4.25
C THR A 203 9.41 7.16 -4.48
N SER A 204 9.61 7.80 -5.63
CA SER A 204 10.88 8.45 -5.99
C SER A 204 10.78 9.99 -6.05
N ASN A 205 9.65 10.56 -5.62
CA ASN A 205 9.44 12.01 -5.61
C ASN A 205 8.97 12.48 -4.22
N ALA A 206 9.75 12.17 -3.18
CA ALA A 206 9.41 12.44 -1.78
C ALA A 206 8.95 13.89 -1.49
N LYS A 207 9.46 14.88 -2.24
CA LYS A 207 9.06 16.30 -2.12
C LYS A 207 7.64 16.55 -2.63
N SER A 208 7.24 15.88 -3.71
CA SER A 208 5.92 16.04 -4.34
C SER A 208 4.89 15.09 -3.74
N PHE A 209 5.32 13.90 -3.35
CA PHE A 209 4.57 12.82 -2.73
C PHE A 209 5.32 12.38 -1.46
N PRO A 210 5.05 12.98 -0.29
CA PRO A 210 5.69 12.64 0.97
C PRO A 210 5.13 11.33 1.54
N VAL A 211 5.24 10.25 0.76
CA VAL A 211 4.90 8.89 1.17
C VAL A 211 6.03 8.39 2.08
N PRO A 212 5.73 7.77 3.23
CA PRO A 212 6.75 7.18 4.09
C PRO A 212 7.66 6.22 3.31
N GLY A 213 8.98 6.37 3.48
CA GLY A 213 9.98 5.57 2.75
C GLY A 213 10.23 5.99 1.30
N ALA A 214 9.60 7.07 0.81
CA ALA A 214 9.92 7.63 -0.49
C ALA A 214 11.34 8.24 -0.50
N THR A 215 12.00 8.17 -1.64
CA THR A 215 13.36 8.69 -1.86
C THR A 215 13.35 9.82 -2.89
N ASP A 216 14.49 10.48 -3.09
CA ASP A 216 14.70 11.41 -4.21
C ASP A 216 15.31 10.65 -5.39
N GLY A 217 14.45 10.32 -6.37
CA GLY A 217 14.81 9.56 -7.55
C GLY A 217 15.83 10.26 -8.44
N HIS A 218 15.86 11.60 -8.44
CA HIS A 218 16.84 12.34 -9.21
C HIS A 218 18.25 12.10 -8.65
N GLU A 219 18.41 12.25 -7.32
CA GLU A 219 19.67 11.95 -6.64
C GLU A 219 20.04 10.46 -6.76
N TRP A 220 19.07 9.56 -6.70
CA TRP A 220 19.29 8.12 -6.90
C TRP A 220 19.89 7.81 -8.27
N ILE A 221 19.30 8.36 -9.34
CA ILE A 221 19.77 8.16 -10.73
C ILE A 221 21.16 8.77 -10.91
N LYS A 222 21.36 9.99 -10.42
CA LYS A 222 22.65 10.71 -10.48
C LYS A 222 23.75 9.93 -9.77
N TYR A 223 23.47 9.44 -8.56
CA TYR A 223 24.39 8.60 -7.81
C TYR A 223 24.74 7.31 -8.56
N ARG A 224 23.74 6.59 -9.08
CA ARG A 224 23.98 5.36 -9.87
C ARG A 224 24.86 5.63 -11.09
N ALA A 225 24.61 6.71 -11.83
CA ALA A 225 25.39 7.07 -13.00
C ALA A 225 26.85 7.38 -12.63
N ALA A 226 27.08 8.16 -11.57
CA ALA A 226 28.41 8.44 -11.05
C ALA A 226 29.12 7.17 -10.57
N TYR A 227 28.41 6.29 -9.86
CA TYR A 227 28.95 5.03 -9.35
C TYR A 227 29.37 4.09 -10.49
N ARG A 228 28.53 3.94 -11.54
CA ARG A 228 28.88 3.16 -12.74
C ARG A 228 30.15 3.68 -13.43
N LYS A 229 30.28 5.01 -13.53
CA LYS A 229 31.45 5.67 -14.13
C LYS A 229 32.72 5.45 -13.31
N ASN A 230 32.62 5.53 -11.98
CA ASN A 230 33.78 5.45 -11.09
C ASN A 230 34.22 4.00 -10.79
N TYR A 231 33.30 3.03 -10.92
CA TYR A 231 33.52 1.63 -10.54
C TYR A 231 33.14 0.65 -11.66
N THR A 232 33.47 0.98 -12.90
CA THR A 232 33.01 0.25 -14.11
C THR A 232 33.28 -1.26 -14.06
N ASP A 233 34.52 -1.68 -13.77
CA ASP A 233 34.88 -3.11 -13.73
C ASP A 233 34.14 -3.87 -12.62
N TYR A 234 33.96 -3.23 -11.46
CA TYR A 234 33.26 -3.84 -10.34
C TYR A 234 31.77 -3.99 -10.65
N VAL A 235 31.15 -2.97 -11.24
CA VAL A 235 29.76 -3.03 -11.70
C VAL A 235 29.59 -4.10 -12.78
N ALA A 236 30.47 -4.18 -13.76
CA ALA A 236 30.40 -5.19 -14.83
C ALA A 236 30.45 -6.61 -14.25
N ARG A 237 31.32 -6.87 -13.27
CA ARG A 237 31.33 -8.17 -12.56
C ARG A 237 30.03 -8.43 -11.81
N TYR A 238 29.51 -7.42 -11.10
CA TYR A 238 28.27 -7.55 -10.35
C TYR A 238 27.06 -7.87 -11.24
N GLU A 239 26.91 -7.21 -12.39
CA GLU A 239 25.81 -7.43 -13.34
C GLU A 239 25.90 -8.78 -14.06
N GLN A 240 27.10 -9.32 -14.21
CA GLN A 240 27.33 -10.64 -14.82
C GLN A 240 27.24 -11.80 -13.81
N ALA A 241 27.29 -11.51 -12.50
CA ALA A 241 27.25 -12.52 -11.45
C ALA A 241 25.96 -13.32 -11.46
N ASP A 242 26.07 -14.61 -11.10
CA ASP A 242 24.97 -15.56 -11.15
C ASP A 242 23.86 -15.15 -10.14
N PRO A 243 22.58 -15.06 -10.56
CA PRO A 243 21.46 -14.82 -9.65
C PRO A 243 21.29 -15.89 -8.56
N SER A 244 21.79 -17.11 -8.79
CA SER A 244 21.74 -18.21 -7.81
C SER A 244 22.59 -17.97 -6.56
N GLU A 245 23.50 -17.00 -6.59
CA GLU A 245 24.25 -16.57 -5.40
C GLU A 245 23.38 -15.85 -4.36
N ALA A 246 22.08 -15.64 -4.64
CA ALA A 246 21.08 -15.06 -3.75
C ALA A 246 21.48 -13.69 -3.16
N SER A 247 22.29 -12.92 -3.89
CA SER A 247 22.71 -11.60 -3.46
C SER A 247 21.51 -10.65 -3.39
N MET A 248 21.39 -9.95 -2.26
CA MET A 248 20.45 -8.83 -2.11
C MET A 248 20.65 -7.76 -3.19
N ASN A 249 19.58 -7.03 -3.48
CA ASN A 249 19.59 -5.80 -4.27
C ASN A 249 18.58 -4.81 -3.68
N TYR A 250 18.49 -3.60 -4.23
CA TYR A 250 17.57 -2.56 -3.73
C TYR A 250 16.08 -2.91 -3.84
N TYR A 251 15.71 -3.95 -4.60
CA TYR A 251 14.34 -4.32 -4.92
C TYR A 251 13.94 -5.63 -4.24
N LEU A 252 13.23 -5.53 -3.12
CA LEU A 252 12.86 -6.67 -2.28
C LEU A 252 11.59 -7.40 -2.73
N ALA A 253 10.69 -6.69 -3.39
CA ALA A 253 9.31 -7.15 -3.56
C ALA A 253 9.21 -8.46 -4.38
N ARG A 254 10.08 -8.63 -5.39
CA ARG A 254 9.93 -9.72 -6.35
C ARG A 254 11.25 -10.20 -6.95
N TYR A 255 11.50 -11.50 -6.86
CA TYR A 255 12.54 -12.19 -7.62
C TYR A 255 12.02 -12.53 -9.01
N GLN A 256 12.72 -12.06 -10.04
CA GLN A 256 12.35 -12.28 -11.43
C GLN A 256 13.60 -12.34 -12.30
N LEU A 257 13.67 -13.36 -13.16
CA LEU A 257 14.75 -13.49 -14.13
C LEU A 257 14.27 -13.05 -15.51
N TRP A 258 15.06 -12.17 -16.14
CA TRP A 258 14.77 -11.61 -17.47
C TRP A 258 15.66 -12.21 -18.57
N GLN A 259 16.78 -12.84 -18.20
CA GLN A 259 17.73 -13.37 -19.18
C GLN A 259 17.64 -14.89 -19.29
N LYS A 260 17.69 -15.38 -20.53
CA LYS A 260 17.60 -16.81 -20.82
C LYS A 260 18.75 -17.60 -20.17
N LYS A 261 19.96 -17.04 -20.09
CA LYS A 261 21.15 -17.73 -19.56
C LYS A 261 20.98 -18.24 -18.12
N TRP A 262 20.17 -17.54 -17.30
CA TRP A 262 19.93 -17.90 -15.91
C TRP A 262 18.62 -18.65 -15.70
N CYS A 263 17.78 -18.75 -16.74
CA CYS A 263 16.48 -19.41 -16.66
C CYS A 263 16.61 -20.89 -17.04
N LYS A 264 16.56 -21.77 -16.04
CA LYS A 264 16.63 -23.24 -16.23
C LYS A 264 15.28 -23.81 -16.66
N GLY A 265 14.20 -23.12 -16.33
CA GLY A 265 12.88 -23.32 -16.93
C GLY A 265 12.75 -22.74 -18.34
N LYS A 266 11.61 -22.09 -18.60
CA LYS A 266 11.23 -21.60 -19.93
C LYS A 266 11.10 -20.09 -19.94
N MET A 267 11.60 -19.41 -20.97
CA MET A 267 11.29 -17.97 -21.15
C MET A 267 9.87 -17.82 -21.70
N TRP A 268 9.06 -16.96 -21.08
CA TRP A 268 7.70 -16.66 -21.50
C TRP A 268 7.40 -15.17 -21.33
N ARG A 269 7.03 -14.47 -22.41
CA ARG A 269 6.82 -13.01 -22.40
C ARG A 269 7.97 -12.27 -21.69
N HIS A 270 9.18 -12.47 -22.19
CA HIS A 270 10.43 -11.80 -21.74
C HIS A 270 10.90 -12.10 -20.31
N SER A 271 10.22 -12.96 -19.54
CA SER A 271 10.65 -13.36 -18.18
C SER A 271 10.67 -14.88 -18.02
N CYS A 272 11.47 -15.37 -17.08
CA CYS A 272 11.57 -16.79 -16.77
C CYS A 272 10.29 -17.31 -16.12
N LEU A 273 9.79 -18.40 -16.68
CA LEU A 273 8.82 -19.28 -16.08
C LEU A 273 9.60 -20.37 -15.37
N PHE A 274 9.66 -20.27 -14.03
CA PHE A 274 10.45 -21.15 -13.18
C PHE A 274 9.97 -22.60 -13.27
N GLY A 275 10.93 -23.50 -13.39
CA GLY A 275 10.72 -24.95 -13.42
C GLY A 275 11.35 -25.65 -12.22
N LEU A 276 11.44 -26.98 -12.32
CA LEU A 276 12.02 -27.86 -11.30
C LEU A 276 13.49 -27.51 -11.01
N ASP A 277 14.24 -27.20 -12.06
CA ASP A 277 15.67 -26.90 -11.98
C ASP A 277 15.97 -25.53 -11.34
N ASP A 278 14.98 -24.62 -11.30
CA ASP A 278 15.12 -23.28 -10.70
C ASP A 278 14.78 -23.26 -9.19
N MET A 279 14.10 -24.29 -8.67
CA MET A 279 13.52 -24.24 -7.32
C MET A 279 14.54 -23.98 -6.21
N ALA A 280 15.68 -24.67 -6.27
CA ALA A 280 16.73 -24.54 -5.28
C ALA A 280 17.31 -23.12 -5.26
N ASP A 281 17.30 -22.42 -6.40
CA ASP A 281 17.72 -21.02 -6.47
C ASP A 281 16.63 -20.09 -5.95
N VAL A 282 15.36 -20.36 -6.28
CA VAL A 282 14.21 -19.53 -5.88
C VAL A 282 14.03 -19.52 -4.36
N ILE A 283 14.14 -20.67 -3.69
CA ILE A 283 13.80 -20.80 -2.27
C ILE A 283 14.81 -20.14 -1.32
N ILE A 284 16.03 -19.88 -1.81
CA ILE A 284 17.08 -19.19 -1.06
C ILE A 284 17.09 -17.68 -1.33
N GLN A 285 16.31 -17.21 -2.29
CA GLN A 285 16.26 -15.78 -2.59
C GLN A 285 15.70 -15.01 -1.41
N PRO A 286 16.25 -13.83 -1.11
CA PRO A 286 15.77 -13.00 -0.01
C PRO A 286 14.48 -12.22 -0.34
N HIS A 287 14.06 -12.26 -1.60
CA HIS A 287 12.86 -11.57 -2.10
C HIS A 287 11.59 -12.19 -1.50
N LEU A 288 10.54 -11.37 -1.35
CA LEU A 288 9.29 -11.80 -0.72
C LEU A 288 8.44 -12.70 -1.63
N ILE A 289 8.50 -12.46 -2.94
CA ILE A 289 7.68 -13.15 -3.95
C ILE A 289 8.58 -13.56 -5.11
N ALA A 290 8.32 -14.70 -5.74
CA ALA A 290 8.97 -15.11 -6.98
C ALA A 290 8.01 -15.02 -8.16
N HIS A 291 8.47 -14.45 -9.28
CA HIS A 291 7.71 -14.34 -10.52
C HIS A 291 8.50 -14.97 -11.70
N LYS A 292 8.01 -16.03 -12.36
CA LYS A 292 6.65 -16.62 -12.27
C LYS A 292 6.64 -18.13 -12.35
N PHE A 293 5.54 -18.71 -11.87
CA PHE A 293 5.20 -20.13 -11.95
C PHE A 293 3.83 -20.30 -12.62
N HIS A 294 3.68 -21.31 -13.47
CA HIS A 294 2.40 -21.69 -14.06
C HIS A 294 2.12 -23.16 -13.75
N LEU A 295 0.92 -23.49 -13.28
CA LEU A 295 0.53 -24.89 -13.05
C LEU A 295 0.48 -25.74 -14.34
N THR A 296 0.45 -25.09 -15.52
CA THR A 296 0.53 -25.76 -16.82
C THR A 296 1.97 -26.05 -17.28
N PHE A 297 2.98 -25.61 -16.54
CA PHE A 297 4.40 -25.85 -16.82
C PHE A 297 5.09 -26.37 -15.56
N GLN A 298 5.45 -27.65 -15.56
CA GLN A 298 6.12 -28.31 -14.43
C GLN A 298 5.48 -28.00 -13.05
N PRO A 299 4.18 -28.30 -12.86
CA PRO A 299 3.43 -27.93 -11.65
C PRO A 299 4.05 -28.41 -10.34
N ALA A 300 4.81 -29.51 -10.38
CA ALA A 300 5.56 -30.01 -9.23
C ALA A 300 6.51 -28.94 -8.65
N ALA A 301 7.06 -28.05 -9.49
CA ALA A 301 7.93 -26.97 -9.03
C ALA A 301 7.20 -26.02 -8.07
N PHE A 302 6.07 -25.46 -8.52
CA PHE A 302 5.23 -24.58 -7.71
C PHE A 302 4.75 -25.28 -6.42
N LEU A 303 4.22 -26.50 -6.56
CA LEU A 303 3.66 -27.24 -5.42
C LEU A 303 4.73 -27.59 -4.38
N CYS A 304 5.96 -27.88 -4.80
CA CYS A 304 7.06 -28.14 -3.87
C CYS A 304 7.54 -26.88 -3.15
N ILE A 305 7.58 -25.72 -3.82
CA ILE A 305 7.87 -24.45 -3.15
C ILE A 305 6.83 -24.15 -2.07
N ILE A 306 5.54 -24.33 -2.34
CA ILE A 306 4.49 -24.11 -1.33
C ILE A 306 4.61 -25.11 -0.17
N LYS A 307 4.91 -26.39 -0.44
CA LYS A 307 5.17 -27.38 0.62
C LYS A 307 6.33 -26.98 1.51
N GLU A 308 7.41 -26.47 0.93
CA GLU A 308 8.59 -26.00 1.67
C GLU A 308 8.27 -24.77 2.53
N ILE A 309 7.50 -23.82 2.00
CA ILE A 309 7.03 -22.66 2.79
C ILE A 309 6.21 -23.13 4.00
N ARG A 310 5.25 -24.05 3.81
CA ARG A 310 4.46 -24.61 4.93
C ARG A 310 5.31 -25.36 5.95
N ALA A 311 6.34 -26.07 5.49
CA ALA A 311 7.28 -26.75 6.39
C ALA A 311 8.05 -25.74 7.25
N ARG A 312 8.45 -24.59 6.69
CA ARG A 312 9.09 -23.48 7.41
C ARG A 312 8.13 -22.76 8.35
N GLU A 313 6.87 -22.59 7.97
CA GLU A 313 5.84 -22.02 8.87
C GLU A 313 5.62 -22.90 10.12
N ALA A 314 5.64 -24.23 9.94
CA ALA A 314 5.51 -25.17 11.05
C ALA A 314 6.75 -25.21 11.96
N ARG A 315 7.91 -24.79 11.45
CA ARG A 315 9.20 -24.75 12.16
C ARG A 315 9.99 -23.51 11.74
N PRO A 316 9.59 -22.32 12.22
CA PRO A 316 10.21 -21.08 11.80
C PRO A 316 11.67 -21.03 12.25
N SER A 317 12.55 -20.67 11.32
CA SER A 317 13.93 -20.29 11.64
C SER A 317 13.98 -18.83 12.07
N ASN A 318 15.03 -18.45 12.82
CA ASN A 318 15.27 -17.05 13.14
C ASN A 318 15.50 -16.26 11.84
N LEU A 319 14.69 -15.23 11.61
CA LEU A 319 14.84 -14.34 10.48
C LEU A 319 16.03 -13.40 10.71
N ASN A 320 17.02 -13.44 9.82
CA ASN A 320 18.09 -12.44 9.84
C ASN A 320 17.58 -11.13 9.23
N LEU A 321 17.31 -10.14 10.08
CA LEU A 321 16.85 -8.82 9.67
C LEU A 321 17.99 -7.89 9.22
N SER A 322 19.26 -8.23 9.45
CA SER A 322 20.38 -7.34 9.09
C SER A 322 20.39 -7.04 7.59
N LEU A 323 20.20 -8.07 6.76
CA LEU A 323 20.15 -7.95 5.31
C LEU A 323 19.03 -7.01 4.83
N TYR A 324 17.91 -6.97 5.54
CA TYR A 324 16.77 -6.12 5.20
C TYR A 324 16.97 -4.68 5.71
N ALA A 325 17.64 -4.51 6.85
CA ALA A 325 17.98 -3.20 7.40
C ALA A 325 19.03 -2.46 6.55
N GLU A 326 19.93 -3.21 5.90
CA GLU A 326 21.01 -2.69 5.04
C GLU A 326 20.56 -2.43 3.58
N ILE A 327 19.26 -2.57 3.27
CA ILE A 327 18.73 -2.19 1.96
C ILE A 327 18.89 -0.68 1.77
N PRO A 328 19.44 -0.19 0.64
CA PRO A 328 19.74 1.24 0.46
C PRO A 328 18.55 2.18 0.74
N GLN A 329 17.32 1.82 0.35
CA GLN A 329 16.14 2.64 0.65
C GLN A 329 15.87 2.77 2.15
N VAL A 330 16.12 1.71 2.92
CA VAL A 330 15.92 1.70 4.38
C VAL A 330 16.96 2.59 5.03
N GLU A 331 18.24 2.44 4.65
CA GLU A 331 19.35 3.25 5.13
C GLU A 331 19.19 4.75 4.81
N LEU A 332 18.79 5.08 3.57
CA LEU A 332 18.50 6.46 3.17
C LEU A 332 17.31 7.03 3.96
N SER A 333 16.28 6.23 4.20
CA SER A 333 15.12 6.64 5.03
C SER A 333 15.49 6.84 6.50
N ALA A 334 16.55 6.17 6.97
CA ALA A 334 17.13 6.38 8.30
C ALA A 334 18.05 7.61 8.38
N GLY A 335 18.24 8.34 7.26
CA GLY A 335 19.01 9.58 7.20
C GLY A 335 20.48 9.42 6.83
N LEU A 336 20.92 8.22 6.42
CA LEU A 336 22.27 8.03 5.91
C LEU A 336 22.43 8.70 4.53
N SER A 337 23.64 9.19 4.25
CA SER A 337 23.99 9.67 2.92
C SER A 337 24.38 8.50 2.01
N TYR A 338 24.36 8.71 0.69
CA TYR A 338 24.72 7.68 -0.30
C TYR A 338 26.13 7.10 -0.10
N ASP A 339 27.08 7.89 0.41
CA ASP A 339 28.46 7.42 0.66
C ASP A 339 28.56 6.53 1.90
N GLN A 340 27.61 6.66 2.83
CA GLN A 340 27.55 5.91 4.09
C GLN A 340 26.80 4.58 3.98
N LEU A 341 26.20 4.28 2.83
CA LEU A 341 25.44 3.04 2.64
C LEU A 341 26.33 1.81 2.77
N SER A 342 25.81 0.78 3.45
CA SER A 342 26.55 -0.47 3.71
C SER A 342 26.88 -1.19 2.40
N HIS A 343 25.92 -1.27 1.49
CA HIS A 343 26.06 -1.95 0.20
C HIS A 343 25.72 -1.06 -0.99
N ARG A 344 26.57 -0.07 -1.27
CA ARG A 344 26.41 0.88 -2.38
C ARG A 344 26.15 0.21 -3.74
N ILE A 345 26.73 -0.97 -3.98
CA ILE A 345 26.53 -1.73 -5.23
C ILE A 345 25.10 -2.25 -5.40
N TRP A 346 24.35 -2.46 -4.31
CA TRP A 346 22.96 -2.95 -4.38
C TRP A 346 22.00 -1.96 -5.02
N MET A 347 22.40 -0.69 -5.15
CA MET A 347 21.69 0.33 -5.91
C MET A 347 21.78 0.14 -7.43
N ILE A 348 22.73 -0.68 -7.89
CA ILE A 348 22.84 -1.05 -9.31
C ILE A 348 21.89 -2.21 -9.57
N ASN A 349 21.12 -2.10 -10.65
CA ASN A 349 20.20 -3.14 -11.03
C ASN A 349 20.99 -4.31 -11.65
N LYS A 350 20.98 -5.46 -10.96
CA LYS A 350 21.77 -6.63 -11.34
C LYS A 350 21.23 -7.30 -12.62
N HIS A 351 19.93 -7.19 -12.92
CA HIS A 351 19.25 -8.09 -13.87
C HIS A 351 18.20 -7.46 -14.79
N TRP A 352 18.11 -6.13 -14.84
CA TRP A 352 17.21 -5.43 -15.76
C TRP A 352 17.94 -5.04 -17.04
N ILE A 353 17.38 -5.45 -18.18
CA ILE A 353 17.80 -4.98 -19.51
C ILE A 353 16.76 -3.94 -19.91
N GLY A 354 17.17 -2.68 -19.92
CA GLY A 354 16.45 -1.63 -20.59
C GLY A 354 17.44 -0.52 -20.88
N ASP A 355 17.97 -0.57 -22.09
CA ASP A 355 18.40 0.60 -22.84
C ASP A 355 17.18 1.15 -23.59
#